data_AF-A0AAD9JZD5-F1
#
_entry.id   AF-A0AAD9JZD5-F1
#
_cell.length_a   1.000
_cell.length_b   1.000
_cell.length_c   1.000
_cell.angle_alpha   90.00
_cell.angle_beta   90.00
_cell.angle_gamma   90.00
#
_symmetry.space_group_name_H-M   'P 1'
#
loop_
_entity.id
_entity.type
_entity.pdbx_description
1 polymer ?
#
loop_
_entity_poly.entity_id
_entity_poly.type
_entity_poly.pdbx_seq_one_letter_code
_entity_poly.pdbx_strand_id
1 'polypeptide(L)' 'MCLWIIDFLLNRPQVVKIGDYLSSSVTLSTGTPRGYVLSRMLYSLFTHDCLSCHVCIKILIFADDTTVIWLITNSDES' A
#
# COMPACT_ATOMS: atom_id res chain seq x y z
N MET A 1 10.38 15.45 11.76
CA MET A 1 9.18 14.66 11.41
C MET A 1 9.45 13.42 10.55
N CYS A 2 10.59 13.21 9.89
CA CYS A 2 10.76 12.00 9.05
C CYS A 2 11.29 10.77 9.83
N LEU A 3 12.10 10.99 10.87
CA LEU A 3 12.71 9.90 11.64
C LEU A 3 11.69 8.97 12.30
N TRP A 4 10.56 9.49 12.80
CA TRP A 4 9.51 8.67 13.39
C TRP A 4 8.78 7.77 12.37
N ILE A 5 8.75 8.15 11.09
CA ILE A 5 8.11 7.38 10.01
C ILE A 5 9.08 6.29 9.58
N ILE A 6 10.38 6.61 9.53
CA ILE A 6 11.42 5.62 9.29
C ILE A 6 11.42 4.57 10.41
N ASP A 7 11.35 4.99 11.68
CA ASP A 7 11.24 4.08 12.82
C ASP A 7 9.92 3.27 12.79
N PHE A 8 8.82 3.90 12.39
CA PHE A 8 7.55 3.22 12.16
C PHE A 8 7.62 2.20 11.01
N LEU A 9 8.48 2.42 10.01
CA LEU A 9 8.58 1.59 8.80
C LEU A 9 9.65 0.49 8.86
N LEU A 10 10.67 0.63 9.70
CA LEU A 10 11.84 -0.25 9.72
C LEU A 10 12.00 -0.98 11.04
N ASN A 11 12.74 -2.10 11.01
CA ASN A 11 13.24 -2.80 12.19
C ASN A 11 12.17 -3.18 13.22
N ARG A 12 10.97 -3.55 12.76
CA ARG A 12 9.85 -3.92 13.63
C ARG A 12 9.87 -5.41 13.96
N PRO A 13 10.17 -5.83 15.19
CA PRO A 13 10.05 -7.22 15.59
C PRO A 13 8.58 -7.65 15.65
N GLN A 14 8.28 -8.83 15.11
CA GLN A 14 6.96 -9.46 15.17
C GLN A 14 7.06 -10.89 15.68
N VAL A 15 6.11 -11.25 16.53
CA VAL A 15 5.89 -12.60 17.04
C VAL A 15 4.42 -12.94 16.89
N VAL A 16 4.13 -14.21 16.63
CA VAL A 16 2.76 -14.74 16.56
C VAL A 16 2.56 -15.67 17.74
N LYS A 17 1.45 -15.49 18.46
CA LYS A 17 1.03 -16.35 19.56
C LYS A 17 -0.26 -17.08 19.17
N ILE A 18 -0.27 -18.41 19.30
CA ILE A 18 -1.45 -19.26 19.07
C ILE A 18 -1.60 -20.18 20.29
N GLY A 19 -2.61 -19.92 21.11
CA GLY A 19 -2.76 -20.60 22.40
C GLY A 19 -1.53 -20.38 23.28
N ASP A 20 -0.90 -21.48 23.68
CA ASP A 20 0.33 -21.45 24.50
C ASP A 20 1.63 -21.46 23.66
N TYR A 21 1.52 -21.54 22.34
CA TYR A 21 2.68 -21.53 21.44
C TYR A 21 3.03 -20.11 21.01
N LEU A 22 4.31 -19.79 21.06
CA LEU A 22 4.89 -18.53 20.59
C LEU A 22 5.89 -18.80 19.47
N SER A 23 5.81 -18.04 18.38
CA SER A 23 6.80 -18.12 17.30
C SER A 23 8.14 -17.51 17.72
N SER A 24 9.19 -17.77 16.94
CA SER A 24 10.38 -16.94 16.95
C SER A 24 10.06 -15.52 16.50
N SER A 25 10.89 -14.56 16.93
CA SER A 25 10.80 -13.16 16.50
C SER A 25 11.31 -13.01 15.07
N VAL A 26 10.54 -12.31 14.23
CA VAL A 26 10.94 -11.92 12.87
C VAL A 26 10.91 -10.40 12.78
N THR A 27 12.01 -9.79 12.36
CA THR A 27 12.09 -8.35 12.15
C THR A 27 11.61 -8.00 10.75
N LEU A 28 10.62 -7.11 10.66
CA LEU A 28 10.06 -6.61 9.39
C LEU A 28 10.50 -5.17 9.13
N SER A 29 10.92 -4.94 7.89
CA SER A 29 11.21 -3.61 7.34
C SER A 29 10.38 -3.31 6.07
N THR A 30 9.39 -4.16 5.79
CA THR A 30 8.51 -4.05 4.63
C THR A 30 7.06 -3.89 5.07
N GLY A 31 6.31 -3.10 4.30
CA GLY A 31 4.93 -2.76 4.61
C GLY A 31 4.77 -1.92 5.89
N THR A 32 3.53 -1.66 6.25
CA THR A 32 3.15 -0.92 7.45
C THR A 32 2.48 -1.86 8.47
N PRO A 33 2.59 -1.58 9.78
CA PRO A 33 1.84 -2.28 10.80
C PRO A 33 0.33 -2.27 10.52
N ARG A 34 -0.33 -3.43 10.58
CA ARG A 34 -1.80 -3.52 10.43
C ARG A 34 -2.48 -2.87 11.63
N GLY A 35 -3.54 -2.09 11.37
CA GLY A 35 -4.39 -1.49 12.41
C GLY A 35 -4.04 -0.06 12.84
N TYR A 36 -2.98 0.55 12.29
CA TYR A 36 -2.61 1.93 12.60
C TYR A 36 -3.21 2.90 11.59
N VAL A 37 -3.70 4.06 12.07
CA VAL A 37 -4.24 5.14 11.21
C VAL A 37 -3.16 5.64 10.26
N LEU A 38 -1.92 5.76 10.74
CA LEU A 38 -0.77 6.18 9.95
C LEU A 38 -0.50 5.24 8.77
N SER A 39 -0.77 3.94 8.92
CA SER A 39 -0.61 2.95 7.84
C SER A 39 -1.52 3.25 6.65
N ARG A 40 -2.76 3.71 6.88
CA ARG A 40 -3.69 4.09 5.79
C ARG A 40 -3.22 5.35 5.09
N MET A 41 -2.76 6.35 5.85
CA MET A 41 -2.24 7.60 5.29
C MET A 41 -0.99 7.36 4.44
N LEU A 42 -0.05 6.53 4.93
CA LEU A 42 1.14 6.14 4.19
C LEU A 42 0.79 5.33 2.93
N TYR A 43 -0.22 4.46 3.01
CA TYR A 43 -0.70 3.73 1.85
C TYR A 43 -1.25 4.68 0.78
N SER A 44 -2.15 5.61 1.14
CA SER A 44 -2.68 6.60 0.20
C SER A 44 -1.59 7.45 -0.44
N LEU A 45 -0.55 7.82 0.30
CA LEU A 45 0.60 8.55 -0.23
C LEU A 45 1.41 7.68 -1.20
N PHE A 46 1.67 6.42 -0.84
CA PHE A 46 2.45 5.50 -1.66
C PHE A 46 1.80 5.21 -3.01
N THR A 47 0.48 5.12 -3.05
CA THR A 47 -0.28 4.86 -4.28
C THR A 47 -0.73 6.13 -5.00
N HIS A 48 -0.50 7.32 -4.44
CA HIS A 48 -0.95 8.58 -5.04
C HIS A 48 -0.36 8.81 -6.43
N ASP A 49 0.91 8.46 -6.60
CA ASP A 49 1.66 8.66 -7.83
C ASP A 49 1.39 7.58 -8.89
N CYS A 50 0.48 6.63 -8.62
CA CYS A 50 0.01 5.66 -9.60
C CYS A 50 -0.93 6.32 -10.62
N LEU A 51 -0.37 7.25 -11.40
CA LEU A 51 -1.03 7.93 -12.49
C LEU A 51 -0.86 7.14 -13.79
N SER A 52 -1.79 7.34 -14.72
CA SER A 52 -1.70 6.76 -16.04
C SER A 52 -0.69 7.49 -16.92
N CYS A 53 0.11 6.74 -17.68
CA CYS A 53 0.97 7.27 -18.74
C CYS A 53 0.17 7.70 -20.00
N HIS A 54 -1.05 7.20 -20.17
CA HIS A 54 -1.89 7.46 -21.35
C HIS A 54 -3.09 8.34 -20.99
N VAL A 55 -3.35 9.36 -21.81
CA VAL A 55 -4.48 10.31 -21.62
C VAL A 55 -5.85 9.61 -21.63
N CYS A 56 -5.96 8.47 -22.34
CA CYS A 56 -7.18 7.69 -22.41
C CYS A 56 -7.40 6.75 -21.21
N ILE A 57 -6.41 6.58 -20.34
CA ILE A 57 -6.50 5.72 -19.15
C ILE A 57 -6.59 6.63 -17.92
N LYS A 58 -7.59 6.38 -17.07
CA LYS A 58 -7.75 7.01 -15.77
C LYS A 58 -7.67 5.95 -14.68
N ILE A 59 -6.75 6.11 -13.73
CA ILE A 59 -6.60 5.22 -12.59
C ILE A 59 -7.24 5.90 -11.37
N LEU A 60 -8.14 5.19 -10.69
CA LEU A 60 -8.78 5.62 -9.45
C LEU A 60 -8.39 4.63 -8.35
N ILE A 61 -7.81 5.12 -7.26
CA ILE A 61 -7.34 4.30 -6.15
C ILE A 61 -8.03 4.73 -4.87
N PHE A 62 -8.66 3.79 -4.17
CA PHE A 62 -9.29 4.01 -2.89
C PHE A 62 -8.98 2.83 -1.95
N ALA A 63 -8.17 3.09 -0.91
CA ALA A 63 -7.63 2.02 -0.08
C ALA A 63 -7.05 0.90 -0.98
N ASP A 64 -7.32 -0.36 -0.71
CA ASP A 64 -6.86 -1.50 -1.51
C ASP A 64 -7.56 -1.65 -2.88
N ASP A 65 -8.63 -0.91 -3.14
CA ASP A 65 -9.35 -0.95 -4.41
C ASP A 65 -8.69 -0.05 -5.46
N THR A 66 -8.40 -0.63 -6.63
CA THR A 66 -7.89 0.11 -7.80
C THR A 66 -8.82 -0.13 -8.99
N THR A 67 -9.38 0.95 -9.54
CA THR A 67 -10.20 0.91 -10.75
C THR A 67 -9.45 1.59 -11.88
N VAL A 68 -9.29 0.86 -12.99
CA VAL A 68 -8.72 1.41 -14.23
C VAL A 68 -9.86 1.63 -15.23
N ILE A 69 -10.03 2.88 -15.63
CA ILE A 69 -11.02 3.30 -16.63
C ILE A 69 -10.27 3.58 -17.91
N TRP A 70 -10.71 3.01 -19.03
CA TRP A 70 -10.16 3.30 -20.34
C TRP A 70 -11.24 3.89 -21.24
N LEU A 71 -10.90 4.98 -21.92
CA LEU A 71 -11.72 5.62 -22.94
C LEU A 71 -11.45 4.95 -24.28
N ILE A 72 -12.44 4.22 -24.80
CA ILE A 72 -12.41 3.62 -26.14
C ILE A 72 -12.87 4.67 -27.15
N THR A 73 -12.11 4.90 -28.20
CA THR A 73 -12.54 5.72 -29.34
C THR A 73 -12.78 4.85 -30.57
N ASN A 74 -13.63 5.28 -31.51
CA ASN A 74 -13.99 4.50 -32.72
C ASN A 74 -12.79 4.11 -33.61
N SER A 75 -11.60 4.66 -33.38
CA SER A 75 -10.35 4.26 -34.04
C SER A 75 -9.64 3.08 -33.37
N ASP A 76 -10.10 2.64 -32.20
CA ASP A 76 -9.49 1.56 -31.40
C ASP A 76 -10.22 0.21 -31.56
N GLU A 77 -11.33 0.18 -32.30
CA GLU A 77 -12.02 -1.04 -32.74
C GLU A 77 -11.49 -1.43 -34.14
N SER A 78 -10.51 -2.32 -34.19
CA SER A 78 -10.01 -2.94 -35.44
C SER A 78 -9.68 -4.41 -35.22
#